data_AF-A0A6N2ZFZ5-F1
#
_entry.id   AF-A0A6N2ZFZ5-F1
#
_cell.length_a   1.000
_cell.length_b   1.000
_cell.length_c   1.000
_cell.angle_alpha   90.00
_cell.angle_beta   90.00
_cell.angle_gamma   90.00
#
_symmetry.space_group_name_H-M   'P 1'
#
loop_
_entity.id
_entity.type
_entity.pdbx_description
1 polymer ?
#
loop_
_entity_poly.entity_id
_entity_poly.type
_entity_poly.pdbx_seq_one_letter_code
_entity_poly.pdbx_strand_id
1 'polypeptide(L)' 'MRTPTSQNLAGLTHALQGVLIANVPMIILTIDPCISCTER' A
#
# COMPACT_ATOMS: atom_id res chain seq x y z
N MET A 1 -11.95 6.05 12.64
CA MET A 1 -11.55 6.47 11.29
C MET A 1 -10.45 5.51 10.84
N ARG A 2 -10.69 4.62 9.87
CA ARG A 2 -9.56 3.93 9.21
C ARG A 2 -8.81 5.00 8.43
N THR A 3 -7.48 5.04 8.52
CA THR A 3 -6.67 5.90 7.67
C THR A 3 -6.98 5.54 6.22
N PRO A 4 -7.44 6.50 5.39
CA PRO A 4 -7.70 6.20 3.98
C PRO A 4 -6.37 5.78 3.35
N THR A 5 -6.37 4.63 2.69
CA THR A 5 -5.21 4.06 1.99
C THR A 5 -4.50 5.08 1.10
N SER A 6 -5.25 6.01 0.51
CA SER A 6 -4.70 7.08 -0.32
C SER A 6 -3.61 7.90 0.38
N GLN A 7 -3.70 8.12 1.70
CA GLN A 7 -2.67 8.83 2.47
C GLN A 7 -1.39 8.00 2.63
N ASN A 8 -1.50 6.66 2.65
CA ASN A 8 -0.36 5.74 2.75
C ASN A 8 0.19 5.31 1.39
N LEU A 9 -0.45 5.69 0.28
CA LEU A 9 -0.04 5.29 -1.07
C LEU A 9 1.37 5.80 -1.42
N ALA A 10 1.71 7.01 -0.98
CA ALA A 10 3.05 7.57 -1.15
C ALA A 10 4.13 6.78 -0.36
N GLY A 11 3.79 6.28 0.83
CA GLY A 11 4.69 5.41 1.60
C GLY A 11 4.82 4.02 0.98
N LEU A 12 3.71 3.50 0.43
CA LEU A 12 3.66 2.21 -0.27
C LEU A 12 4.53 2.23 -1.53
N THR A 13 4.49 3.29 -2.35
CA THR A 13 5.35 3.39 -3.53
C THR A 13 6.83 3.45 -3.15
N HIS A 14 7.17 4.13 -2.06
CA HIS A 14 8.53 4.14 -1.52
C HIS A 14 8.97 2.76 -1.03
N ALA A 15 8.10 2.04 -0.32
CA ALA A 15 8.37 0.69 0.17
C ALA A 15 8.54 -0.35 -0.94
N LEU A 16 7.94 -0.12 -2.11
CA LEU A 16 8.02 -1.01 -3.28
C LEU A 16 9.27 -0.76 -4.15
N GLN A 17 10.00 0.33 -3.95
CA GLN A 17 11.20 0.64 -4.74
C GLN A 17 12.34 -0.34 -4.45
N GLY A 18 12.89 -0.96 -5.50
CA GLY A 18 14.06 -1.85 -5.40
C GLY A 18 13.78 -3.23 -4.79
N VAL A 19 12.52 -3.55 -4.51
CA VAL A 19 12.12 -4.83 -3.94
C VAL A 19 11.89 -5.89 -5.04
N LEU A 20 12.20 -7.15 -4.72
CA LEU A 20 11.90 -8.29 -5.58
C LEU A 20 10.38 -8.45 -5.77
N ILE A 21 9.95 -8.76 -6.99
CA ILE A 21 8.52 -8.97 -7.32
C ILE A 21 7.80 -9.96 -6.39
N ALA A 22 8.53 -10.95 -5.84
CA ALA A 22 7.99 -11.92 -4.89
C ALA A 22 7.55 -11.31 -3.53
N ASN A 23 8.13 -10.17 -3.13
CA ASN A 23 7.83 -9.50 -1.86
C ASN A 23 6.72 -8.43 -1.98
N VAL A 24 6.37 -8.03 -3.21
CA VAL A 24 5.31 -7.05 -3.49
C VAL A 24 3.99 -7.38 -2.79
N PRO A 25 3.41 -8.60 -2.89
CA PRO A 25 2.14 -8.92 -2.23
C PRO A 25 2.23 -8.86 -0.70
N MET A 26 3.40 -9.16 -0.12
CA MET A 26 3.60 -9.12 1.32
C MET A 26 3.60 -7.68 1.85
N ILE A 27 4.25 -6.75 1.14
CA ILE A 27 4.28 -5.32 1.47
C ILE A 27 2.90 -4.70 1.33
N ILE A 28 2.18 -5.03 0.25
CA ILE A 28 0.81 -4.57 0.01
C ILE A 28 -0.09 -4.99 1.17
N LEU A 29 -0.11 -6.27 1.54
CA LEU A 29 -0.96 -6.75 2.65
C LEU A 29 -0.61 -6.12 4.01
N THR A 30 0.66 -5.78 4.24
CA THR A 30 1.12 -5.17 5.51
C THR A 30 0.54 -3.77 5.73
N ILE A 31 0.30 -3.03 4.65
CA ILE A 31 -0.24 -1.66 4.69
C ILE A 31 -1.78 -1.66 4.68
N ASP A 32 -2.40 -2.82 4.43
CA ASP A 32 -3.85 -3.00 4.26
C ASP A 32 -4.48 -1.95 3.33
N PRO A 33 -4.14 -1.95 2.03
CA PRO A 33 -4.73 -1.03 1.09
C PRO A 33 -6.17 -1.42 0.81
N CYS A 34 -7.09 -0.87 1.62
CA CYS A 34 -8.50 -0.86 1.31
C CYS A 34 -8.70 -0.12 -0.03
N ILE A 35 -8.95 -0.86 -1.10
CA ILE A 35 -9.19 -0.29 -2.44
C ILE A 35 -10.43 0.60 -2.43
N SER A 36 -11.51 0.16 -1.75
CA SER A 36 -12.71 0.98 -1.55
C SER A 36 -12.45 2.32 -0.85
N CYS A 37 -11.34 2.46 -0.13
CA CYS A 37 -10.93 3.66 0.59
C CYS A 37 -9.92 4.51 -0.20
N THR A 38 -9.45 4.00 -1.35
CA THR A 38 -8.52 4.69 -2.26
C THR A 38 -9.29 5.47 -3.31
N GLU A 39 -10.39 4.92 -3.80
CA GLU A 39 -11.22 5.52 -4.85
C GLU A 39 -12.25 6.55 -4.33
N ARG A 40 -12.22 6.87 -3.03
CA ARG A 40 -13.23 7.69 -2.35
C ARG A 40 -12.61 8.93 -1.73
#